data_AF-A0A7W1YGX7-F1
#
_entry.id   AF-A0A7W1YGX7-F1
#
_cell.length_a   1.000
_cell.length_b   1.000
_cell.length_c   1.000
_cell.angle_alpha   90.00
_cell.angle_beta   90.00
_cell.angle_gamma   90.00
#
_symmetry.space_group_name_H-M   'P 1'
#
loop_
_entity.id
_entity.type
_entity.pdbx_description
1 polymer ?
#
loop_
_entity_poly.entity_id
_entity_poly.type
_entity_poly.pdbx_seq_one_letter_code
_entity_poly.pdbx_strand_id
1 'polypeptide(L)' 'MNRKIWMNILGCMSAGIIGVLIFIPDYGFPDMYRILIFMAVFMINFYINRYLRARKNNSENPPNQS' A
#
# COMPACT_ATOMS: atom_id res chain seq x y z
N MET A 1 -20.61 -6.86 -1.96
CA MET A 1 -19.86 -5.58 -2.07
C MET A 1 -18.49 -5.88 -2.66
N ASN A 2 -18.13 -5.23 -3.77
CA ASN A 2 -17.08 -5.68 -4.70
C ASN A 2 -15.69 -5.74 -4.01
N ARG A 3 -14.97 -6.89 -4.08
CA ARG A 3 -13.62 -7.10 -3.50
C ARG A 3 -12.63 -5.96 -3.85
N LYS A 4 -12.84 -5.28 -4.98
CA LYS A 4 -12.12 -4.07 -5.42
C LYS A 4 -12.26 -2.87 -4.47
N ILE A 5 -13.47 -2.62 -3.94
CA ILE A 5 -13.76 -1.48 -3.06
C ILE A 5 -13.04 -1.65 -1.72
N TRP A 6 -13.02 -2.89 -1.20
CA TRP A 6 -12.40 -3.20 0.09
C TRP A 6 -10.88 -2.99 0.07
N MET A 7 -10.21 -3.33 -1.05
CA MET A 7 -8.77 -3.07 -1.21
C MET A 7 -8.44 -1.58 -1.33
N ASN A 8 -9.32 -0.77 -1.94
CA ASN A 8 -9.13 0.68 -1.98
C ASN A 8 -9.26 1.30 -0.58
N ILE A 9 -10.25 0.85 0.21
CA ILE A 9 -10.46 1.35 1.58
C ILE A 9 -9.26 1.01 2.48
N LEU A 10 -8.74 -0.21 2.39
CA LEU A 10 -7.52 -0.62 3.13
C LEU A 10 -6.29 0.19 2.71
N GLY A 11 -6.13 0.46 1.42
CA GLY A 11 -5.07 1.34 0.90
C GLY A 11 -5.15 2.74 1.52
N CYS A 12 -6.34 3.36 1.51
CA CYS A 12 -6.55 4.69 2.08
C CYS A 12 -6.30 4.73 3.60
N MET A 13 -6.77 3.73 4.35
CA MET A 13 -6.51 3.61 5.79
C MET A 13 -5.01 3.55 6.10
N SER A 14 -4.28 2.70 5.35
CA SER A 14 -2.82 2.58 5.54
C SER A 14 -2.07 3.85 5.18
N ALA A 15 -2.49 4.55 4.11
CA ALA A 15 -1.91 5.84 3.72
C ALA A 15 -2.10 6.91 4.79
N GLY A 16 -3.29 6.97 5.41
CA GLY A 16 -3.58 7.89 6.50
C GLY A 16 -2.66 7.66 7.71
N ILE A 17 -2.51 6.40 8.15
CA ILE A 17 -1.65 6.05 9.29
C ILE A 17 -0.18 6.39 8.99
N ILE A 18 0.31 6.05 7.80
CA ILE A 18 1.69 6.33 7.39
C ILE A 18 1.93 7.84 7.30
N GLY A 19 0.96 8.61 6.79
CA GLY A 19 1.03 10.07 6.73
C GLY A 19 1.13 10.68 8.12
N VAL A 20 0.27 10.25 9.04
CA VAL A 20 0.30 10.67 10.45
C VAL A 20 1.68 10.39 11.07
N LEU A 21 2.23 9.18 10.86
CA LEU A 21 3.54 8.80 11.39
C LEU A 21 4.69 9.63 10.81
N ILE A 22 4.61 10.08 9.56
CA ILE A 22 5.69 10.82 8.90
C ILE A 22 5.60 12.33 9.18
N PHE A 23 4.38 12.87 9.29
CA PHE A 23 4.17 14.32 9.41
C PHE A 23 4.01 14.82 10.84
N ILE A 24 3.59 13.99 11.81
CA ILE A 24 3.47 14.42 13.21
C ILE A 24 4.84 14.60 13.89
N PRO A 25 5.78 13.66 13.80
CA PRO A 25 7.05 13.79 14.50
C PRO A 25 7.92 14.82 13.80
N ASP A 26 8.57 15.67 14.60
CA ASP A 26 9.58 16.57 14.06
C ASP A 26 10.90 15.81 13.90
N TYR A 27 11.13 15.31 12.68
CA TYR A 27 12.35 14.59 12.33
C TYR A 27 13.55 15.51 12.04
N GLY A 28 13.38 16.84 12.09
CA GLY A 28 14.44 17.80 11.75
C GLY A 28 14.80 17.87 10.26
N PHE A 29 14.11 17.11 9.40
CA PHE A 29 14.25 17.20 7.95
C PHE A 29 13.22 18.17 7.33
N PRO A 30 13.57 18.87 6.23
CA PRO A 30 12.64 19.70 5.47
C PRO A 30 11.41 18.93 4.98
N ASP A 31 10.28 19.61 4.83
CA ASP A 31 9.00 19.01 4.39
C ASP A 31 9.10 18.24 3.08
N MET A 32 9.94 18.72 2.15
CA MET A 32 10.20 18.05 0.88
C MET A 32 10.69 16.61 1.08
N TYR A 33 11.57 16.35 2.06
CA TYR A 33 12.05 15.00 2.35
C TYR A 33 10.96 14.13 2.98
N ARG A 34 10.09 14.70 3.83
CA ARG A 34 8.96 13.99 4.43
C ARG A 34 7.97 13.55 3.34
N ILE A 35 7.70 14.41 2.37
CA ILE A 35 6.86 14.08 1.20
C ILE A 35 7.49 12.96 0.36
N LEU A 36 8.80 13.03 0.09
CA LEU A 36 9.51 11.99 -0.67
C LEU A 36 9.47 10.62 0.03
N ILE A 37 9.70 10.60 1.35
CA ILE A 37 9.61 9.38 2.16
C ILE A 37 8.19 8.83 2.14
N PHE A 38 7.18 9.68 2.33
CA PHE A 38 5.78 9.28 2.26
C PHE A 38 5.43 8.66 0.90
N MET A 39 5.84 9.30 -0.20
CA MET A 39 5.62 8.78 -1.55
C MET A 39 6.30 7.42 -1.76
N ALA A 40 7.55 7.27 -1.31
CA ALA A 40 8.30 6.02 -1.44
C ALA A 40 7.63 4.88 -0.66
N VAL A 41 7.26 5.13 0.61
CA VAL A 41 6.58 4.13 1.45
C VAL A 41 5.21 3.77 0.86
N PHE A 42 4.46 4.75 0.35
CA PHE A 42 3.18 4.52 -0.28
C PHE A 42 3.30 3.66 -1.56
N MET A 43 4.28 3.94 -2.42
CA MET A 43 4.55 3.11 -3.59
C MET A 43 4.90 1.67 -3.20
N ILE A 44 5.81 1.46 -2.26
CA ILE A 44 6.19 0.12 -1.80
C ILE A 44 4.96 -0.65 -1.32
N ASN A 45 4.13 -0.02 -0.49
CA ASN A 45 2.92 -0.64 0.02
C ASN A 45 1.93 -0.99 -1.12
N PHE A 46 1.78 -0.11 -2.11
CA PHE A 46 0.97 -0.38 -3.30
C PHE A 46 1.51 -1.58 -4.11
N TYR A 47 2.82 -1.65 -4.34
CA TYR A 47 3.46 -2.75 -5.06
C TYR A 47 3.33 -4.09 -4.33
N ILE A 48 3.54 -4.11 -3.01
CA ILE A 48 3.39 -5.31 -2.18
C ILE A 48 1.94 -5.81 -2.25
N ASN A 49 0.95 -4.92 -2.09
CA ASN A 49 -0.46 -5.29 -2.19
C ASN A 49 -0.82 -5.82 -3.58
N ARG A 50 -0.26 -5.23 -4.64
CA ARG A 50 -0.43 -5.74 -6.02
C ARG A 50 0.18 -7.14 -6.18
N TYR A 51 1.38 -7.37 -5.65
CA TYR A 51 2.08 -8.65 -5.73
C TYR A 51 1.34 -9.76 -4.95
N LEU A 52 0.95 -9.48 -3.71
CA LEU A 52 0.16 -10.42 -2.89
C LEU A 52 -1.17 -10.77 -3.55
N ARG A 53 -1.83 -9.79 -4.19
CA ARG A 53 -3.06 -10.03 -4.95
C ARG A 53 -2.83 -10.94 -6.16
N ALA A 54 -1.75 -10.72 -6.92
CA ALA A 54 -1.41 -11.57 -8.06
C ALA A 54 -1.10 -13.01 -7.61
N ARG A 55 -0.36 -13.18 -6.51
CA ARG A 55 -0.10 -14.49 -5.91
C ARG A 55 -1.37 -15.18 -5.41
N LYS A 56 -2.24 -14.45 -4.71
CA LYS A 56 -3.51 -15.01 -4.21
C LYS A 56 -4.38 -15.50 -5.37
N ASN A 57 -4.49 -14.73 -6.45
CA ASN A 57 -5.25 -15.15 -7.63
C ASN A 57 -4.67 -16.42 -8.30
N ASN A 58 -3.34 -16.54 -8.38
CA ASN A 58 -2.69 -17.74 -8.91
C ASN A 58 -2.82 -18.96 -8.00
N SER A 59 -2.95 -18.76 -6.68
CA SER A 59 -3.18 -19.83 -5.71
C SER A 59 -4.65 -20.28 -5.65
N GLU A 60 -5.60 -19.38 -5.93
CA GLU A 60 -7.06 -19.65 -5.93
C GLU A 60 -7.52 -20.26 -7.27
N ASN A 61 -6.74 -20.09 -8.35
CA ASN A 61 -6.91 -20.73 -9.66
C ASN A 61 -5.54 -21.17 -10.22
N PRO A 62 -5.03 -22.36 -9.88
CA PRO A 62 -3.80 -22.86 -10.47
C PRO A 62 -4.01 -23.08 -11.98
N PRO A 63 -3.12 -22.58 -12.84
CA PRO A 63 -3.20 -22.87 -14.27
C PRO A 63 -2.92 -24.37 -14.48
N ASN A 64 -3.92 -25.07 -15.04
CA ASN A 64 -3.89 -26.45 -15.52
C ASN A 64 -3.79 -27.57 -14.46
N GLN A 65 -4.95 -28.15 -14.13
CA GLN A 65 -5.09 -29.60 -14.07
C GLN A 65 -6.23 -29.98 -15.02
N SER A 66 -5.94 -29.93 -16.32
CA SER A 66 -6.72 -30.56 -17.39
C SER A 66 -6.16 -31.94 -17.67
#